data_AF-A0A510TGC2-F1
#
_entry.id   AF-A0A510TGC2-F1
#
_cell.length_a   1.000
_cell.length_b   1.000
_cell.length_c   1.000
_cell.angle_alpha   90.00
_cell.angle_beta   90.00
_cell.angle_gamma   90.00
#
_symmetry.space_group_name_H-M   'P 1'
#
loop_
_entity.id
_entity.type
_entity.pdbx_description
1 polymer ?
#
loop_
_entity_poly.entity_id
_entity_poly.type
_entity_poly.pdbx_seq_one_letter_code
_entity_poly.pdbx_strand_id
1 'polypeptide(L)' 'MNLSLAVKLLIFVICTLISVIVGIVAGLIHHKPTTPKGPSFLYGGGVFGGSLTLCMVVLSALGVF' A
#
# COMPACT_ATOMS: atom_id res chain seq x y z
N MET A 1 -16.20 14.10 2.39
CA MET A 1 -16.97 14.06 1.12
C MET A 1 -18.20 13.17 1.28
N ASN A 2 -19.37 13.55 0.76
CA ASN A 2 -20.57 12.68 0.74
C ASN A 2 -20.53 11.69 -0.43
N LEU A 3 -19.66 10.68 -0.33
CA LEU A 3 -19.54 9.60 -1.30
C LEU A 3 -20.40 8.40 -0.90
N SER A 4 -20.98 7.71 -1.88
CA SER A 4 -21.72 6.47 -1.62
C SER A 4 -20.78 5.38 -1.06
N LEU A 5 -21.33 4.45 -0.28
CA LEU A 5 -20.56 3.36 0.33
C LEU A 5 -19.78 2.54 -0.72
N ALA A 6 -20.38 2.32 -1.88
CA ALA A 6 -19.75 1.63 -3.01
C ALA A 6 -18.49 2.34 -3.51
N VAL A 7 -18.52 3.68 -3.60
CA VAL A 7 -17.37 4.47 -4.05
C VAL A 7 -16.27 4.47 -2.99
N LYS A 8 -16.62 4.55 -1.70
CA LYS A 8 -15.64 4.45 -0.60
C LYS A 8 -14.89 3.11 -0.64
N LEU A 9 -15.63 2.00 -0.84
CA LEU A 9 -15.04 0.67 -0.98
C LEU A 9 -14.17 0.56 -2.23
N LEU A 10 -14.61 1.10 -3.36
CA LEU A 10 -13.83 1.07 -4.60
C LEU A 10 -12.49 1.81 -4.43
N ILE A 11 -12.51 2.99 -3.79
CA ILE A 11 -11.30 3.76 -3.51
C ILE A 11 -10.36 2.98 -2.57
N PHE A 12 -10.91 2.37 -1.52
CA PHE A 12 -10.14 1.54 -0.59
C PHE A 12 -9.44 0.37 -1.33
N VAL A 13 -10.16 -0.31 -2.22
CA VAL A 13 -9.62 -1.40 -3.04
C VAL A 13 -8.50 -0.89 -3.95
N ILE A 14 -8.71 0.25 -4.63
CA ILE A 14 -7.68 0.86 -5.50
C ILE A 14 -6.42 1.22 -4.69
N CYS A 15 -6.56 1.87 -3.52
CA CYS A 15 -5.44 2.17 -2.64
C CYS A 15 -4.68 0.91 -2.21
N THR A 16 -5.40 -0.17 -1.93
CA THR A 16 -4.81 -1.46 -1.57
C THR A 16 -4.02 -2.06 -2.73
N LEU A 17 -4.59 -2.10 -3.94
CA LEU A 17 -3.90 -2.57 -5.15
C LEU A 17 -2.64 -1.76 -5.46
N ILE A 18 -2.70 -0.43 -5.36
CA ILE A 18 -1.53 0.43 -5.57
C ILE A 18 -0.46 0.15 -4.52
N SER A 19 -0.85 0.04 -3.24
CA SER A 19 0.09 -0.27 -2.16
C SER A 19 0.78 -1.63 -2.36
N VAL A 20 0.06 -2.63 -2.90
CA VAL A 20 0.64 -3.93 -3.25
C VAL A 20 1.71 -3.76 -4.33
N ILE A 21 1.44 -2.99 -5.39
CA ILE A 21 2.42 -2.72 -6.45
C ILE A 21 3.65 -2.03 -5.87
N VAL A 22 3.45 -1.00 -5.02
CA VAL A 22 4.56 -0.25 -4.39
C VAL A 22 5.39 -1.17 -3.49
N GLY A 23 4.77 -2.03 -2.70
CA GLY A 23 5.46 -3.03 -1.87
C GLY A 23 6.28 -4.04 -2.69
N ILE A 24 5.71 -4.55 -3.79
CA ILE A 24 6.41 -5.47 -4.70
C ILE A 24 7.63 -4.77 -5.33
N VAL A 25 7.44 -3.57 -5.89
CA VAL A 25 8.52 -2.80 -6.53
C VAL A 25 9.63 -2.49 -5.53
N ALA A 26 9.28 -2.08 -4.32
CA ALA A 26 10.26 -1.81 -3.26
C ALA A 26 11.05 -3.06 -2.86
N GLY A 27 10.38 -4.21 -2.74
CA GLY A 27 11.03 -5.50 -2.48
C GLY A 27 11.99 -5.90 -3.61
N LEU A 28 11.60 -5.67 -4.87
CA LEU A 28 12.43 -5.96 -6.04
C LEU A 28 13.66 -5.03 -6.13
N ILE A 29 13.48 -3.73 -5.90
CA ILE A 29 14.59 -2.75 -5.89
C ILE A 29 15.58 -3.08 -4.76
N HIS A 30 15.08 -3.50 -3.60
CA HIS A 30 15.93 -3.82 -2.44
C HIS A 30 16.65 -5.17 -2.56
N HIS A 31 16.17 -6.06 -3.43
CA HIS A 31 16.72 -7.40 -3.57
C HIS A 31 18.13 -7.38 -4.18
N LYS A 32 19.15 -7.74 -3.40
CA LYS A 32 20.51 -8.00 -3.94
C LYS A 32 20.65 -9.49 -4.32
N PRO A 33 21.42 -9.82 -5.37
CA PRO A 33 21.55 -11.20 -5.89
C PRO A 33 22.01 -12.23 -4.86
N THR A 34 22.75 -11.82 -3.84
CA THR A 34 23.33 -12.68 -2.80
C THR A 34 22.51 -12.71 -1.50
N THR A 35 21.41 -11.96 -1.42
CA THR A 35 20.58 -11.89 -0.20
C THR A 35 19.55 -13.01 -0.17
N PRO A 36 19.31 -13.64 0.99
CA PRO A 36 18.14 -14.48 1.18
C PRO A 36 16.84 -13.71 0.83
N LYS A 37 15.83 -14.41 0.32
CA LYS A 37 14.56 -13.79 -0.12
C LYS A 37 13.74 -13.17 1.03
N GLY A 38 13.96 -13.63 2.26
CA GLY A 38 13.23 -13.20 3.46
C GLY A 38 13.32 -11.69 3.75
N PRO A 39 14.53 -11.11 3.90
CA PRO A 39 14.71 -9.67 4.10
C PRO A 39 14.03 -8.78 3.06
N SER A 40 14.12 -9.14 1.77
CA SER A 40 13.47 -8.37 0.69
C SER A 40 11.95 -8.41 0.79
N PHE A 41 11.39 -9.55 1.21
CA PHE A 41 9.94 -9.71 1.41
C PHE A 41 9.45 -8.90 2.62
N LEU A 42 10.20 -8.91 3.73
CA LEU A 42 9.90 -8.09 4.92
C LEU A 42 9.96 -6.60 4.60
N TYR A 43 10.95 -6.17 3.81
CA TYR A 43 11.05 -4.79 3.34
C TYR A 43 9.84 -4.40 2.48
N GLY A 44 9.52 -5.20 1.47
CA GLY A 44 8.36 -4.97 0.61
C GLY A 44 7.03 -4.94 1.38
N GLY A 45 6.87 -5.83 2.37
CA GLY A 45 5.71 -5.85 3.27
C GLY A 45 5.60 -4.60 4.14
N GLY A 46 6.73 -4.09 4.67
CA GLY A 46 6.77 -2.82 5.40
C GLY A 46 6.40 -1.63 4.52
N VAL A 47 6.87 -1.60 3.27
CA VAL A 47 6.50 -0.57 2.29
C VAL A 47 5.01 -0.63 1.93
N PHE A 48 4.46 -1.84 1.74
CA PHE A 48 3.03 -2.04 1.55
C PHE A 48 2.23 -1.47 2.74
N GLY A 49 2.62 -1.83 3.96
CA GLY A 49 1.96 -1.34 5.17
C GLY A 49 1.99 0.18 5.28
N GLY A 50 3.17 0.79 5.10
CA GLY A 50 3.35 2.23 5.17
C GLY A 50 2.55 2.99 4.10
N SER A 51 2.58 2.53 2.85
CA SER A 51 1.82 3.14 1.76
C SER A 51 0.31 3.03 1.96
N LEU A 52 -0.18 1.87 2.41
CA LEU A 52 -1.60 1.68 2.71
C LEU A 52 -2.05 2.59 3.85
N THR A 53 -1.29 2.65 4.95
CA THR A 53 -1.59 3.52 6.09
C THR A 53 -1.63 4.98 5.67
N LEU A 54 -0.68 5.43 4.85
CA LEU A 54 -0.68 6.79 4.31
C LEU A 54 -1.94 7.07 3.50
N CYS A 55 -2.34 6.15 2.61
CA CYS A 55 -3.57 6.27 1.85
C CYS A 55 -4.80 6.37 2.77
N MET A 56 -4.88 5.55 3.82
CA MET A 56 -5.99 5.61 4.78
C MET A 56 -6.04 6.96 5.51
N VAL A 57 -4.90 7.46 5.98
CA VAL A 57 -4.81 8.76 6.66
C VAL A 57 -5.25 9.90 5.73
N VAL A 58 -4.82 9.89 4.47
CA VAL A 58 -5.24 10.89 3.48
C VAL A 58 -6.74 10.83 3.23
N LEU A 59 -7.31 9.63 3.07
CA LEU A 59 -8.74 9.44 2.87
C LEU A 59 -9.55 9.90 4.10
N SER A 60 -9.08 9.62 5.32
CA SER A 60 -9.66 10.14 6.55
C SER A 60 -9.59 11.67 6.61
N ALA A 61 -8.46 12.28 6.26
CA ALA A 61 -8.30 13.73 6.24
C ALA A 61 -9.22 14.43 5.22
N LEU A 62 -9.52 13.76 4.10
CA LEU A 62 -10.48 14.22 3.09
C LEU A 62 -11.96 13.99 3.51
N GLY A 63 -12.18 13.41 4.70
CA GLY A 63 -13.50 13.05 5.21
C GLY A 63 -14.20 12.00 4.34
N VAL A 64 -13.42 11.10 3.71
CA VAL A 64 -13.96 9.93 3.01
C VAL A 64 -14.37 8.87 4.03
N PHE A 65 -13.65 8.75 5.14
CA PHE A 65 -14.00 7.97 6.32
C PHE A 65 -14.48 8.88 7.44
#